data_AF-A0A6M3XSI6-F1
#
_entry.id   AF-A0A6M3XSI6-F1
#
_cell.length_a   1.000
_cell.length_b   1.000
_cell.length_c   1.000
_cell.angle_alpha   90.00
_cell.angle_beta   90.00
_cell.angle_gamma   90.00
#
_symmetry.space_group_name_H-M   'P 1'
#
loop_
_entity.id
_entity.type
_entity.pdbx_description
1 polymer ?
#
loop_
_entity_poly.entity_id
_entity_poly.type
_entity_poly.pdbx_seq_one_letter_code
_entity_poly.pdbx_strand_id
1 'polypeptide(L)' 'MKWTPIAAMAAIVILEAIALLKGIDGAIFGIAIAAIAGLGGYEVKVLRNKVKGDK' A
#
# COMPACT_ATOMS: atom_id res chain seq x y z
N MET A 1 18.58 -1.54 9.53
CA MET A 1 17.41 -2.15 8.85
C MET A 1 16.34 -1.08 8.71
N LYS A 2 15.76 -0.90 7.51
CA LYS A 2 14.65 0.06 7.33
C LYS A 2 13.38 -0.60 7.87
N TRP A 3 12.84 -0.10 8.98
CA TRP A 3 11.62 -0.62 9.63
C TRP A 3 10.34 -0.22 8.92
N THR A 4 10.44 0.73 7.99
CA THR A 4 9.32 1.29 7.21
C THR A 4 8.43 0.24 6.53
N PRO A 5 8.98 -0.80 5.85
CA PRO A 5 8.17 -1.83 5.21
C PRO A 5 7.38 -2.67 6.23
N ILE A 6 8.02 -3.01 7.35
CA ILE A 6 7.39 -3.80 8.42
C ILE A 6 6.22 -3.01 9.05
N ALA A 7 6.42 -1.72 9.30
CA ALA A 7 5.37 -0.83 9.80
C ALA A 7 4.20 -0.71 8.81
N ALA A 8 4.47 -0.60 7.51
CA ALA A 8 3.43 -0.56 6.48
C ALA A 8 2.63 -1.87 6.40
N MET A 9 3.33 -3.02 6.47
CA MET A 9 2.67 -4.34 6.48
C MET A 9 1.76 -4.49 7.71
N ALA A 10 2.23 -4.08 8.90
CA ALA A 10 1.42 -4.14 10.12
C ALA A 10 0.15 -3.27 10.04
N ALA A 11 0.25 -2.07 9.46
CA ALA A 11 -0.89 -1.17 9.28
C ALA A 11 -1.95 -1.77 8.34
N ILE A 12 -1.52 -2.39 7.23
CA ILE A 12 -2.43 -3.04 6.28
C ILE A 12 -3.16 -4.22 6.95
N VAL A 13 -2.43 -5.08 7.68
CA VAL A 13 -3.02 -6.22 8.40
C VAL A 13 -4.06 -5.78 9.42
N ILE A 14 -3.84 -4.66 10.13
CA ILE A 14 -4.84 -4.11 11.06
C ILE A 14 -6.10 -3.66 10.31
N LEU A 15 -5.94 -2.99 9.17
CA LEU A 15 -7.08 -2.56 8.35
C LEU A 15 -7.87 -3.75 7.78
N GLU A 16 -7.17 -4.80 7.34
CA GLU A 16 -7.79 -6.06 6.88
C GLU A 16 -8.56 -6.75 8.02
N ALA A 17 -7.97 -6.82 9.22
CA ALA A 17 -8.63 -7.40 10.39
C ALA A 17 -9.89 -6.62 10.78
N ILE A 18 -9.86 -5.29 10.77
CA ILE A 18 -11.04 -4.45 11.03
C ILE A 18 -12.10 -4.63 9.94
N ALA A 19 -11.69 -4.74 8.67
CA ALA A 19 -12.60 -4.98 7.56
C ALA A 19 -13.32 -6.34 7.71
N LEU A 20 -12.58 -7.40 8.07
CA LEU A 20 -13.14 -8.72 8.36
C LEU A 20 -14.13 -8.68 9.54
N LEU A 21 -13.80 -7.99 10.63
CA LEU A 21 -14.71 -7.82 11.77
C LEU A 21 -15.99 -7.07 11.41
N LYS A 22 -15.94 -6.20 10.40
CA LYS A 22 -17.11 -5.49 9.86
C LYS A 22 -17.88 -6.28 8.81
N GLY A 23 -17.47 -7.51 8.51
CA GLY A 23 -18.10 -8.35 7.48
C GLY A 23 -17.83 -7.88 6.06
N ILE A 24 -16.80 -7.06 5.85
CA ILE A 24 -16.33 -6.70 4.50
C ILE A 24 -15.59 -7.92 3.92
N ASP A 25 -15.84 -8.21 2.65
CA ASP A 25 -15.11 -9.24 1.92
C ASP A 25 -13.61 -8.89 1.85
N GLY A 26 -12.81 -9.63 2.62
CA GLY A 26 -11.36 -9.45 2.68
C GLY A 26 -10.66 -9.65 1.34
N ALA A 27 -11.24 -10.44 0.42
CA ALA A 27 -10.69 -10.61 -0.92
C ALA A 27 -10.86 -9.34 -1.76
N ILE A 28 -12.05 -8.74 -1.75
CA ILE A 28 -12.31 -7.48 -2.48
C ILE A 28 -11.48 -6.34 -1.87
N PHE A 29 -11.41 -6.28 -0.54
CA PHE A 29 -10.60 -5.29 0.17
C PHE A 29 -9.10 -5.44 -0.15
N GLY A 30 -8.57 -6.66 -0.14
CA GLY A 30 -7.18 -6.94 -0.51
C GLY A 30 -6.87 -6.54 -1.96
N ILE A 31 -7.78 -6.79 -2.90
CA ILE A 31 -7.65 -6.35 -4.29
C ILE A 31 -7.60 -4.82 -4.38
N ALA A 32 -8.46 -4.10 -3.64
CA ALA A 32 -8.46 -2.65 -3.63
C ALA A 32 -7.15 -2.08 -3.06
N ILE A 33 -6.64 -2.63 -1.96
CA ILE A 33 -5.36 -2.23 -1.37
C ILE A 33 -4.20 -2.52 -2.34
N ALA A 34 -4.18 -3.67 -3.00
CA ALA A 34 -3.17 -4.00 -4.00
C ALA A 34 -3.19 -3.04 -5.19
N ALA A 35 -4.38 -2.66 -5.66
CA ALA A 35 -4.54 -1.67 -6.73
C ALA A 35 -4.00 -0.30 -6.32
N ILE A 36 -4.36 0.19 -5.12
CA ILE A 36 -3.88 1.47 -4.58
C ILE A 36 -2.37 1.45 -4.37
N ALA A 37 -1.83 0.38 -3.79
CA ALA A 37 -0.39 0.24 -3.57
C ALA A 37 0.40 0.17 -4.88
N GLY A 38 -0.13 -0.53 -5.89
CA GLY A 38 0.47 -0.60 -7.23
C GLY A 38 0.48 0.75 -7.93
N LEU A 39 -0.66 1.45 -7.96
CA LEU A 39 -0.81 2.76 -8.58
C LEU A 39 0.02 3.83 -7.84
N GLY A 40 -0.08 3.88 -6.52
CA GLY A 40 0.68 4.80 -5.68
C GLY A 40 2.19 4.54 -5.80
N GLY A 41 2.62 3.28 -5.85
CA GLY A 41 4.01 2.93 -6.08
C GLY A 41 4.55 3.40 -7.43
N TYR A 42 3.72 3.32 -8.48
CA TYR A 42 4.07 3.81 -9.82
C TYR A 42 4.16 5.34 -9.86
N GLU A 43 3.16 6.05 -9.36
CA GLU A 43 3.17 7.53 -9.31
C GLU A 43 4.34 8.05 -8.47
N VAL A 44 4.56 7.48 -7.28
CA VAL A 44 5.68 7.88 -6.41
C VAL A 44 7.02 7.61 -7.11
N LYS A 45 7.14 6.52 -7.87
CA LYS A 45 8.35 6.25 -8.67
C LYS A 45 8.57 7.31 -9.76
N VAL A 46 7.52 7.69 -10.49
CA VAL A 46 7.56 8.73 -11.53
C VAL A 46 7.93 10.08 -10.93
N LEU A 47 7.27 10.48 -9.84
CA LEU A 47 7.55 11.72 -9.12
C LEU A 47 8.97 11.75 -8.56
N ARG A 48 9.42 10.65 -7.94
CA ARG A 48 10.78 10.52 -7.44
C ARG A 48 11.81 10.68 -8.57
N ASN A 49 11.56 10.08 -9.73
CA ASN A 49 12.47 10.20 -10.87
C ASN A 49 12.51 11.64 -11.42
N LYS A 50 11.36 12.31 -11.55
CA LYS A 50 11.30 13.75 -11.90
C LYS A 50 12.07 14.63 -10.90
N VAL A 51 11.89 14.40 -9.60
CA VAL A 51 12.54 15.19 -8.54
C VAL A 51 14.05 14.94 -8.46
N LYS A 52 14.51 13.72 -8.74
CA LYS A 52 15.94 13.42 -8.76
C LYS A 52 16.69 13.99 -9.97
N GLY A 53 15.97 14.58 -10.92
CA GLY A 53 16.49 14.94 -12.23
C GLY A 53 16.80 13.66 -13.00
N ASP A 54 16.07 13.42 -14.08
CA ASP A 54 16.56 12.48 -15.10
C ASP A 54 18.01 12.88 -15.43
N LYS A 55 18.93 11.93 -15.30
CA LYS A 55 20.10 11.91 -16.18
C LYS A 55 19.68 11.19 -17.44
#